data_AF-A0A3A4F4I2-F1
#
_entry.id   AF-A0A3A4F4I2-F1
#
_cell.length_a   1.000
_cell.length_b   1.000
_cell.length_c   1.000
_cell.angle_alpha   90.00
_cell.angle_beta   90.00
_cell.angle_gamma   90.00
#
_symmetry.space_group_name_H-M   'P 1'
#
loop_
_entity.id
_entity.type
_entity.pdbx_description
1 polymer ?
#
loop_
_entity_poly.entity_id
_entity_poly.type
_entity_poly.pdbx_seq_one_letter_code
_entity_poly.pdbx_strand_id
1 'polypeptide(L)'
;MLVRLAIQAAEEDEWIQEQQLLLLATLGMSADAAGRVLEAPWGHQPGRPSMIFMLAEALTTTDDHAALETAEVFIGAKSQHFGLVILSALWARRDELSAEIRARIAKTVMAQRHEATEPSWILNTFDDLTLCARERSVLEGLHRGDSTRVIARALNISPRTVEATVSAMLHRFGCANRVELISLDLLAS
;
A
#
# COMPACT_ATOMS: atom_id res chain seq x y z
N MET A 1 -19.99 13.61 -9.80
CA MET A 1 -20.33 14.97 -9.34
C MET A 1 -19.11 15.87 -9.24
N LEU A 2 -18.07 15.48 -8.49
CA LEU A 2 -16.84 16.29 -8.33
C LEU A 2 -16.16 16.63 -9.66
N VAL A 3 -15.98 15.65 -10.56
CA VAL A 3 -15.35 15.91 -11.87
C VAL A 3 -16.15 16.92 -12.70
N ARG A 4 -17.49 16.86 -12.67
CA ARG A 4 -18.33 17.85 -13.35
C ARG A 4 -18.12 19.26 -12.81
N LEU A 5 -17.98 19.41 -11.49
CA LEU A 5 -17.69 20.70 -10.87
C LEU A 5 -16.27 21.17 -11.23
N ALA A 6 -15.31 20.25 -11.35
CA ALA A 6 -13.95 20.60 -11.77
C ALA A 6 -13.93 21.13 -13.21
N ILE A 7 -14.71 20.52 -14.11
CA ILE A 7 -14.88 21.01 -15.49
C ILE A 7 -15.43 22.44 -15.49
N GLN A 8 -16.48 22.69 -14.71
CA GLN A 8 -17.06 24.03 -14.63
C GLN A 8 -16.05 25.04 -14.08
N ALA A 9 -15.30 24.69 -13.02
CA ALA A 9 -14.25 25.56 -12.49
C ALA A 9 -13.16 25.85 -13.53
N ALA A 10 -12.78 24.87 -14.33
CA ALA A 10 -11.81 25.06 -15.41
C ALA A 10 -12.33 26.00 -16.51
N GLU A 11 -13.60 25.89 -16.89
CA GLU A 11 -14.26 26.78 -17.86
C GLU A 11 -14.35 28.23 -17.37
N GLU A 12 -14.37 28.43 -16.05
CA GLU A 12 -14.41 29.73 -15.37
C GLU A 12 -13.02 30.25 -14.95
N ASP A 13 -11.92 29.58 -15.38
CA ASP A 13 -10.53 29.88 -15.00
C ASP A 13 -10.25 29.84 -13.47
N GLU A 14 -11.07 29.09 -12.73
CA GLU A 14 -10.96 28.91 -11.28
C GLU A 14 -10.02 27.74 -10.91
N TRP A 15 -8.73 27.88 -11.22
CA TRP A 15 -7.77 26.77 -11.12
C TRP A 15 -7.59 26.21 -9.71
N ILE A 16 -7.78 27.02 -8.66
CA ILE A 16 -7.68 26.55 -7.28
C ILE A 16 -8.81 25.56 -6.96
N GLN A 17 -10.02 25.87 -7.40
CA GLN A 17 -11.22 25.05 -7.23
C GLN A 17 -11.11 23.79 -8.06
N GLU A 18 -10.69 23.91 -9.33
CA GLU A 18 -10.41 22.76 -10.19
C GLU A 18 -9.42 21.79 -9.52
N GLN A 19 -8.26 22.30 -9.06
CA GLN A 19 -7.25 21.49 -8.38
C GLN A 19 -7.81 20.74 -7.18
N GLN A 20 -8.59 21.42 -6.32
CA GLN A 20 -9.16 20.80 -5.12
C GLN A 20 -10.20 19.73 -5.47
N LEU A 21 -11.04 19.99 -6.47
CA LEU A 21 -12.07 19.06 -6.91
C LEU A 21 -11.47 17.83 -7.59
N LEU A 22 -10.45 18.02 -8.45
CA LEU A 22 -9.72 16.91 -9.06
C LEU A 22 -8.93 16.12 -8.02
N LEU A 23 -8.26 16.76 -7.07
CA LEU A 23 -7.58 16.06 -5.98
C LEU A 23 -8.55 15.14 -5.22
N LEU A 24 -9.70 15.66 -4.78
CA LEU A 24 -10.71 14.87 -4.06
C LEU A 24 -11.26 13.71 -4.91
N ALA A 25 -11.47 13.93 -6.21
CA ALA A 25 -11.93 12.89 -7.11
C ALA A 25 -10.87 11.81 -7.38
N THR A 26 -9.60 12.21 -7.53
CA THR A 26 -8.44 11.32 -7.71
C THR A 26 -8.19 10.47 -6.46
N LEU A 27 -8.31 11.06 -5.26
CA LEU A 27 -8.29 10.32 -3.99
C LEU A 27 -9.42 9.28 -3.89
N GLY A 28 -10.55 9.56 -4.53
CA GLY A 28 -11.65 8.61 -4.72
C GLY A 28 -11.41 7.59 -5.85
N MET A 29 -10.17 7.43 -6.32
CA MET A 29 -9.78 6.47 -7.37
C MET A 29 -10.49 6.69 -8.71
N SER A 30 -10.87 7.93 -9.03
CA SER A 30 -11.49 8.26 -10.32
C SER A 30 -10.45 8.36 -11.44
N ALA A 31 -10.48 7.40 -12.37
CA ALA A 31 -9.60 7.42 -13.55
C ALA A 31 -9.81 8.65 -14.45
N ASP A 32 -11.05 9.10 -14.61
CA ASP A 32 -11.38 10.34 -15.35
C ASP A 32 -10.77 11.58 -14.68
N ALA A 33 -10.83 11.68 -13.35
CA ALA A 33 -10.18 12.76 -12.63
C ALA A 33 -8.65 12.73 -12.79
N ALA A 34 -8.03 11.54 -12.66
CA ALA A 34 -6.60 11.38 -12.82
C ALA A 34 -6.14 11.77 -14.24
N GLY A 35 -6.84 11.30 -15.28
CA GLY A 35 -6.56 11.70 -16.67
C GLY A 35 -6.61 13.21 -16.86
N ARG A 36 -7.62 13.87 -16.28
CA ARG A 36 -7.75 15.33 -16.33
C ARG A 36 -6.62 16.07 -15.63
N VAL A 37 -6.16 15.58 -14.48
CA VAL A 37 -4.99 16.13 -13.79
C VAL A 37 -3.76 16.08 -14.69
N LEU A 38 -3.56 14.96 -15.41
CA LEU A 38 -2.41 14.77 -16.29
C LEU A 38 -2.44 15.69 -17.52
N GLU A 39 -3.64 16.08 -17.96
CA GLU A 39 -3.85 17.01 -19.06
C GLU A 39 -3.91 18.49 -18.60
N ALA A 40 -3.99 18.74 -17.29
CA ALA A 40 -4.22 20.07 -16.75
C ALA A 40 -3.02 21.00 -16.99
N PRO A 41 -3.24 22.26 -17.41
CA PRO A 41 -2.17 23.21 -17.73
C PRO A 41 -1.33 23.60 -16.49
N TRP A 42 -1.87 23.40 -15.29
CA TRP A 42 -1.17 23.66 -14.04
C TRP A 42 -0.38 22.48 -13.48
N GLY A 43 -0.46 21.28 -14.07
CA GLY A 43 0.12 20.05 -13.50
C GLY A 43 1.61 20.15 -13.16
N HIS A 44 2.37 20.87 -13.97
CA HIS A 44 3.82 21.03 -13.83
C HIS A 44 4.24 22.23 -12.97
N GLN A 45 3.28 22.97 -12.40
CA GLN A 45 3.58 24.09 -11.51
C GLN A 45 4.05 23.59 -10.14
N PRO A 46 5.01 24.28 -9.49
CA PRO A 46 5.55 23.84 -8.22
C PRO A 46 4.51 23.89 -7.09
N GLY A 47 4.69 23.02 -6.10
CA GLY A 47 3.88 22.99 -4.88
C GLY A 47 2.69 22.04 -4.99
N ARG A 48 1.50 22.52 -4.61
CA ARG A 48 0.28 21.71 -4.64
C ARG A 48 -0.03 21.11 -6.03
N PRO A 49 0.07 21.86 -7.15
CA PRO A 49 -0.24 21.32 -8.47
C PRO A 49 0.63 20.10 -8.83
N SER A 50 1.96 20.20 -8.65
CA SER A 50 2.89 19.09 -8.87
C SER A 50 2.61 17.87 -7.99
N MET A 51 2.15 18.08 -6.76
CA MET A 51 1.77 16.98 -5.86
C MET A 51 0.52 16.25 -6.36
N ILE A 52 -0.50 16.98 -6.82
CA ILE A 52 -1.71 16.38 -7.40
C ILE A 52 -1.36 15.63 -8.68
N PHE A 53 -0.46 16.17 -9.50
CA PHE A 53 0.05 15.53 -10.70
C PHE A 53 0.76 14.21 -10.40
N MET A 54 1.73 14.20 -9.46
CA MET A 54 2.43 12.97 -9.06
C MET A 54 1.48 11.89 -8.55
N LEU A 55 0.44 12.27 -7.80
CA LEU A 55 -0.59 11.33 -7.36
C LEU A 55 -1.34 10.72 -8.54
N ALA A 56 -1.79 11.55 -9.50
CA ALA A 56 -2.50 11.07 -10.69
C ALA A 56 -1.61 10.18 -11.57
N GLU A 57 -0.34 10.54 -11.75
CA GLU A 57 0.64 9.76 -12.50
C GLU A 57 0.86 8.40 -11.84
N ALA A 58 1.09 8.35 -10.53
CA ALA A 58 1.29 7.10 -9.81
C ALA A 58 0.05 6.18 -9.81
N LEU A 59 -1.16 6.74 -9.88
CA LEU A 59 -2.40 5.97 -9.94
C LEU A 59 -2.75 5.45 -11.34
N THR A 60 -2.12 5.98 -12.38
CA THR A 60 -2.43 5.63 -13.79
C THR A 60 -1.27 4.94 -14.49
N THR A 61 -0.05 5.04 -13.95
CA THR A 61 1.13 4.39 -14.52
C THR A 61 1.01 2.87 -14.53
N THR A 62 1.60 2.25 -15.55
CA THR A 62 1.79 0.80 -15.64
C THR A 62 3.11 0.35 -15.01
N ASP A 63 3.97 1.29 -14.60
CA ASP A 63 5.21 1.00 -13.90
C ASP A 63 4.96 0.90 -12.39
N ASP A 64 4.85 -0.34 -11.91
CA ASP A 64 4.60 -0.65 -10.50
C ASP A 64 5.71 -0.14 -9.57
N HIS A 65 6.96 -0.10 -10.05
CA HIS A 65 8.08 0.42 -9.27
C HIS A 65 7.96 1.93 -9.11
N ALA A 66 7.67 2.65 -10.20
CA ALA A 66 7.47 4.10 -10.15
C ALA A 66 6.28 4.51 -9.25
N ALA A 67 5.18 3.76 -9.31
CA ALA A 67 4.03 3.97 -8.43
C ALA A 67 4.40 3.77 -6.95
N LEU A 68 5.10 2.67 -6.64
CA LEU A 68 5.54 2.38 -5.28
C LEU A 68 6.54 3.43 -4.74
N GLU A 69 7.52 3.83 -5.55
CA GLU A 69 8.48 4.88 -5.18
C GLU A 69 7.77 6.21 -4.90
N THR A 70 6.78 6.57 -5.71
CA THR A 70 5.97 7.77 -5.48
C THR A 70 5.18 7.67 -4.16
N ALA A 71 4.63 6.51 -3.84
CA ALA A 71 3.97 6.29 -2.57
C ALA A 71 4.92 6.45 -1.37
N GLU A 72 6.13 5.89 -1.46
CA GLU A 72 7.17 6.02 -0.44
C GLU A 72 7.63 7.47 -0.27
N VAL A 73 7.74 8.23 -1.37
CA VAL A 73 8.04 9.68 -1.35
C VAL A 73 6.96 10.43 -0.56
N PHE A 74 5.67 10.17 -0.82
CA PHE A 74 4.59 10.82 -0.06
C PHE A 74 4.62 10.48 1.43
N ILE A 75 4.86 9.21 1.79
CA ILE A 75 4.96 8.78 3.18
C ILE A 75 6.15 9.46 3.87
N GLY A 76 7.32 9.49 3.23
CA GLY A 76 8.51 10.18 3.73
C GLY A 76 8.29 11.68 3.93
N ALA A 77 7.50 12.30 3.06
CA ALA A 77 7.11 13.70 3.14
C ALA A 77 5.95 13.98 4.13
N LYS A 78 5.57 13.02 4.98
CA LYS A 78 4.45 13.15 5.95
C LYS A 78 3.11 13.46 5.29
N SER A 79 2.92 12.94 4.08
CA SER A 79 1.66 12.97 3.32
C SER A 79 1.12 11.54 3.18
N GLN A 80 1.01 10.84 4.32
CA GLN A 80 0.72 9.39 4.38
C GLN A 80 -0.55 9.02 3.63
N HIS A 81 -1.57 9.87 3.67
CA HIS A 81 -2.83 9.61 2.97
C HIS A 81 -2.62 9.37 1.46
N PHE A 82 -1.80 10.19 0.79
CA PHE A 82 -1.52 10.04 -0.64
C PHE A 82 -0.75 8.75 -0.93
N GLY A 83 0.28 8.46 -0.13
CA GLY A 83 1.02 7.22 -0.27
C GLY A 83 0.12 6.00 -0.07
N LEU A 84 -0.72 5.99 0.97
CA LEU A 84 -1.64 4.89 1.25
C LEU A 84 -2.69 4.68 0.15
N VAL A 85 -3.19 5.75 -0.49
CA VAL A 85 -4.09 5.63 -1.65
C VAL A 85 -3.38 4.91 -2.80
N ILE A 86 -2.15 5.29 -3.13
CA ILE A 86 -1.37 4.63 -4.19
C ILE A 86 -1.10 3.16 -3.83
N LEU A 87 -0.68 2.89 -2.59
CA LEU A 87 -0.46 1.50 -2.13
C LEU A 87 -1.75 0.68 -2.19
N SER A 88 -2.91 1.27 -1.89
CA SER A 88 -4.19 0.57 -1.97
C SER A 88 -4.58 0.24 -3.41
N ALA A 89 -4.28 1.13 -4.35
CA ALA A 89 -4.45 0.91 -5.78
C ALA A 89 -3.59 -0.25 -6.29
N LEU A 90 -2.31 -0.28 -5.91
CA LEU A 90 -1.41 -1.38 -6.22
C LEU A 90 -1.90 -2.69 -5.60
N TRP A 91 -2.28 -2.67 -4.33
CA TRP A 91 -2.70 -3.87 -3.60
C TRP A 91 -4.00 -4.47 -4.12
N ALA A 92 -4.91 -3.66 -4.66
CA ALA A 92 -6.12 -4.15 -5.30
C ALA A 92 -5.84 -5.15 -6.44
N ARG A 93 -4.69 -5.01 -7.11
CA ARG A 93 -4.21 -5.92 -8.17
C ARG A 93 -2.97 -6.72 -7.76
N ARG A 94 -2.80 -7.00 -6.46
CA ARG A 94 -1.62 -7.69 -5.89
C ARG A 94 -1.24 -9.03 -6.55
N ASP A 95 -2.20 -9.73 -7.13
CA ASP A 95 -1.97 -11.00 -7.83
C ASP A 95 -1.18 -10.82 -9.13
N GLU A 96 -1.18 -9.61 -9.70
CA GLU A 96 -0.40 -9.24 -10.89
C GLU A 96 1.00 -8.72 -10.54
N LEU A 97 1.20 -8.29 -9.29
CA LEU A 97 2.46 -7.70 -8.85
C LEU A 97 3.57 -8.74 -8.70
N SER A 98 4.82 -8.30 -8.83
CA SER A 98 5.96 -9.12 -8.45
C SER A 98 5.98 -9.38 -6.94
N ALA A 99 6.61 -10.48 -6.53
CA ALA A 99 6.76 -10.82 -5.11
C ALA A 99 7.52 -9.71 -4.35
N GLU A 100 8.56 -9.15 -4.98
CA GLU A 100 9.33 -8.03 -4.44
C GLU A 100 8.46 -6.81 -4.12
N ILE A 101 7.61 -6.40 -5.06
CA ILE A 101 6.73 -5.24 -4.87
C ILE A 101 5.70 -5.53 -3.78
N ARG A 102 5.10 -6.72 -3.76
CA ARG A 102 4.19 -7.10 -2.66
C ARG A 102 4.87 -7.04 -1.29
N ALA A 103 6.11 -7.53 -1.18
CA ALA A 103 6.86 -7.50 0.07
C ALA A 103 7.18 -6.07 0.52
N ARG A 104 7.55 -5.19 -0.41
CA ARG A 104 7.77 -3.77 -0.11
C ARG A 104 6.48 -3.07 0.33
N ILE A 105 5.36 -3.28 -0.38
CA ILE A 105 4.06 -2.74 0.04
C ILE A 105 3.71 -3.24 1.44
N ALA A 106 3.81 -4.54 1.70
CA ALA A 106 3.51 -5.11 3.00
C ALA A 106 4.36 -4.48 4.10
N LYS A 107 5.67 -4.37 3.91
CA LYS A 107 6.58 -3.72 4.85
C LYS A 107 6.17 -2.28 5.15
N THR A 108 5.90 -1.50 4.10
CA THR A 108 5.52 -0.09 4.23
C THR A 108 4.18 0.06 4.96
N VAL A 109 3.18 -0.75 4.61
CA VAL A 109 1.85 -0.72 5.26
C VAL A 109 1.97 -1.11 6.74
N MET A 110 2.76 -2.12 7.09
CA MET A 110 2.97 -2.51 8.49
C MET A 110 3.62 -1.37 9.29
N ALA A 111 4.67 -0.74 8.75
CA ALA A 111 5.28 0.43 9.39
C ALA A 111 4.24 1.56 9.62
N GLN A 112 3.37 1.81 8.64
CA GLN A 112 2.31 2.81 8.78
C GLN A 112 1.23 2.44 9.80
N ARG A 113 0.91 1.15 9.97
CA ARG A 113 0.02 0.70 11.06
C ARG A 113 0.58 1.00 12.43
N HIS A 114 1.90 0.86 12.63
CA HIS A 114 2.55 1.20 13.90
C HIS A 114 2.58 2.69 14.19
N GLU A 115 2.75 3.51 13.14
CA GLU A 115 2.78 4.98 13.28
C GLU A 115 1.39 5.61 13.38
N ALA A 116 0.33 4.89 12.99
CA ALA A 116 -1.03 5.43 12.97
C ALA A 116 -1.55 5.73 14.39
N THR A 117 -1.76 7.01 14.67
CA THR A 117 -2.42 7.47 15.91
C THR A 117 -3.94 7.53 15.80
N GLU A 118 -4.46 7.47 14.57
CA GLU A 118 -5.88 7.56 14.26
C GLU A 118 -6.32 6.39 13.38
N PRO A 119 -7.58 5.93 13.49
CA PRO A 119 -8.13 4.93 12.58
C PRO A 119 -8.09 5.40 11.14
N SER A 120 -7.55 4.57 10.24
CA SER A 120 -7.51 4.83 8.79
C SER A 120 -8.26 3.75 8.04
N TRP A 121 -9.34 4.12 7.37
CA TRP A 121 -10.11 3.19 6.54
C TRP A 121 -9.28 2.64 5.36
N ILE A 122 -8.27 3.39 4.88
CA ILE A 122 -7.37 2.90 3.83
C ILE A 122 -6.51 1.76 4.36
N LEU A 123 -6.05 1.82 5.61
CA LEU A 123 -5.26 0.71 6.20
C LEU A 123 -6.06 -0.60 6.31
N ASN A 124 -7.39 -0.51 6.39
CA ASN A 124 -8.29 -1.66 6.38
C ASN A 124 -8.40 -2.31 4.97
N THR A 125 -7.99 -1.62 3.91
CA THR A 125 -7.93 -2.23 2.57
C THR A 125 -6.87 -3.34 2.48
N PHE A 126 -5.97 -3.41 3.46
CA PHE A 126 -4.90 -4.40 3.58
C PHE A 126 -5.17 -5.43 4.68
N ASP A 127 -6.43 -5.73 4.99
CA ASP A 127 -6.79 -6.65 6.08
C ASP A 127 -6.16 -8.05 5.91
N ASP A 128 -5.88 -8.48 4.68
CA ASP A 128 -5.21 -9.74 4.36
C ASP A 128 -3.73 -9.78 4.79
N LEU A 129 -3.13 -8.64 5.12
CA LEU A 129 -1.80 -8.55 5.75
C LEU A 129 -1.82 -8.80 7.26
N THR A 130 -2.98 -9.09 7.85
CA THR A 130 -3.08 -9.41 9.29
C THR A 130 -2.85 -10.90 9.53
N LEU A 131 -2.02 -11.22 10.52
CA LEU A 131 -1.78 -12.61 10.92
C LEU A 131 -2.98 -13.18 11.67
N CYS A 132 -3.40 -14.39 11.31
CA CYS A 132 -4.28 -15.17 12.17
C CYS A 132 -3.51 -15.73 13.38
N ALA A 133 -4.24 -16.20 14.40
CA ALA A 133 -3.63 -16.75 15.62
C ALA A 133 -2.61 -17.86 15.35
N ARG A 134 -2.89 -18.76 14.40
CA ARG A 134 -1.97 -19.86 14.04
C ARG A 134 -0.69 -19.35 13.39
N GLU A 135 -0.82 -18.41 12.45
CA GLU A 135 0.31 -17.80 11.76
C GLU A 135 1.21 -17.03 12.73
N ARG A 136 0.60 -16.26 13.64
CA ARG A 136 1.31 -15.57 14.72
C ARG A 136 2.16 -16.55 15.54
N SER A 137 1.57 -17.64 16.04
CA SER A 137 2.31 -18.64 16.82
C SER A 137 3.45 -19.31 16.04
N VAL A 138 3.28 -19.54 14.73
CA VAL A 138 4.37 -20.06 13.88
C VAL A 138 5.47 -19.01 13.71
N LEU A 139 5.12 -17.76 13.45
CA LEU A 139 6.06 -16.66 13.25
C LEU A 139 6.85 -16.32 14.52
N GLU A 140 6.24 -16.42 15.70
CA GLU A 140 6.92 -16.31 17.00
C GLU A 140 8.04 -17.36 17.13
N GLY A 141 7.78 -18.61 16.72
CA GLY A 141 8.80 -19.65 16.67
C GLY A 141 9.94 -19.32 15.72
N LEU A 142 9.62 -18.79 14.53
CA LEU A 142 10.62 -18.36 13.57
C LEU A 142 11.50 -17.22 14.13
N HIS A 143 10.91 -16.23 14.82
CA HIS A 143 11.65 -15.14 15.47
C HIS A 143 12.63 -15.62 16.55
N ARG A 144 12.29 -16.69 17.28
CA ARG A 144 13.19 -17.31 18.25
C ARG A 144 14.33 -18.13 17.62
N GLY A 145 14.30 -18.34 16.30
CA GLY A 145 15.23 -19.22 15.60
C GLY A 145 14.88 -20.71 15.72
N ASP A 146 13.66 -21.05 16.14
CA ASP A 146 13.24 -22.44 16.29
C ASP A 146 13.19 -23.15 14.93
N SER A 147 13.63 -24.41 14.88
CA SER A 147 13.45 -25.25 13.70
C SER A 147 11.98 -25.65 13.51
N THR A 148 11.57 -25.98 12.28
CA THR A 148 10.22 -26.48 11.96
C THR A 148 9.75 -27.59 12.91
N ARG A 149 10.64 -28.52 13.27
CA ARG A 149 10.31 -29.63 14.19
C ARG A 149 10.06 -29.15 15.63
N VAL A 150 10.82 -28.15 16.08
CA VAL A 150 10.65 -27.54 17.41
C VAL A 150 9.32 -26.79 17.47
N ILE A 151 9.03 -25.95 16.47
CA ILE A 151 7.75 -25.23 16.35
C ILE A 151 6.58 -26.22 16.31
N ALA A 152 6.67 -27.27 15.49
CA ALA A 152 5.63 -28.28 15.36
C ALA A 152 5.32 -28.99 16.69
N ARG A 153 6.38 -29.38 17.43
CA ARG A 153 6.23 -29.99 18.76
C ARG A 153 5.60 -29.03 19.75
N ALA A 154 6.03 -27.76 19.78
CA ALA A 154 5.50 -26.75 20.70
C ALA A 154 4.01 -26.45 20.43
N LEU A 155 3.60 -26.44 19.16
CA LEU A 155 2.23 -26.15 18.74
C LEU A 155 1.33 -27.39 18.61
N ASN A 156 1.84 -28.58 18.94
CA ASN A 156 1.18 -29.88 18.79
C ASN A 156 0.56 -30.10 17.39
N ILE A 157 1.33 -29.82 16.34
CA ILE A 157 0.95 -30.02 14.93
C ILE A 157 2.06 -30.76 14.19
N SER A 158 1.80 -31.16 12.94
CA SER A 158 2.84 -31.81 12.12
C SER A 158 3.88 -30.79 11.61
N PRO A 159 5.14 -31.19 11.39
CA PRO A 159 6.13 -30.34 10.71
C PRO A 159 5.65 -29.85 9.33
N ARG A 160 4.92 -30.70 8.61
CA ARG A 160 4.32 -30.35 7.31
C ARG A 160 3.29 -29.22 7.43
N THR A 161 2.55 -29.17 8.54
CA THR A 161 1.61 -28.08 8.82
C THR A 161 2.35 -26.77 9.02
N VAL A 162 3.45 -26.77 9.77
CA VAL A 162 4.30 -25.57 9.94
C VAL A 162 4.86 -25.11 8.59
N GLU A 163 5.40 -26.01 7.78
CA GLU A 163 5.91 -25.69 6.43
C GLU A 163 4.82 -25.09 5.54
N ALA A 164 3.62 -25.67 5.54
CA ALA A 164 2.49 -25.15 4.79
C ALA A 164 2.08 -23.74 5.26
N THR A 165 2.03 -23.51 6.58
CA THR A 165 1.74 -22.18 7.15
C THR A 165 2.81 -21.16 6.77
N VAL A 166 4.10 -21.52 6.84
CA VAL A 166 5.19 -20.64 6.41
C VAL A 166 5.11 -20.34 4.92
N SER A 167 4.87 -21.36 4.09
CA SER A 167 4.72 -21.19 2.63
C SER A 167 3.56 -20.25 2.28
N ALA A 168 2.41 -20.41 2.95
CA ALA A 168 1.27 -19.54 2.77
C ALA A 168 1.57 -18.07 3.16
N MET A 169 2.27 -17.86 4.28
CA MET A 169 2.73 -16.51 4.66
C MET A 169 3.70 -15.94 3.63
N LEU A 170 4.74 -16.68 3.23
CA LEU A 170 5.70 -16.22 2.21
C LEU A 170 5.01 -15.77 0.92
N HIS A 171 4.07 -16.58 0.43
CA HIS A 171 3.30 -16.25 -0.76
C HIS A 171 2.49 -14.95 -0.57
N ARG A 172 1.71 -14.87 0.52
CA ARG A 172 0.82 -13.75 0.81
C ARG A 172 1.57 -12.44 1.00
N PHE A 173 2.69 -12.47 1.71
CA PHE A 173 3.53 -11.30 1.98
C PHE A 173 4.57 -11.03 0.88
N GLY A 174 4.65 -11.87 -0.17
CA GLY A 174 5.62 -11.69 -1.26
C GLY A 174 7.08 -11.98 -0.88
N CYS A 175 7.34 -12.59 0.27
CA CYS A 175 8.70 -12.87 0.73
C CYS A 175 9.28 -14.11 0.03
N ALA A 176 10.53 -14.04 -0.42
CA ALA A 176 11.24 -15.17 -1.04
C ALA A 176 11.68 -16.22 -0.01
N ASN A 177 11.86 -15.82 1.25
CA ASN A 177 12.36 -16.70 2.30
C ASN A 177 11.90 -16.25 3.70
N ARG A 178 12.13 -17.13 4.69
CA ARG A 178 11.74 -16.90 6.08
C ARG A 178 12.41 -15.69 6.72
N VAL A 179 13.61 -15.30 6.28
CA VAL A 179 14.35 -14.16 6.84
C VAL A 179 13.67 -12.86 6.43
N GLU A 180 13.27 -12.75 5.17
CA GLU A 180 12.46 -11.63 4.69
C GLU A 180 11.12 -11.54 5.42
N LEU A 181 10.44 -12.67 5.64
CA LEU A 181 9.18 -12.69 6.39
C LEU A 181 9.35 -12.21 7.84
N ILE A 182 10.43 -12.61 8.50
CA ILE A 182 10.77 -12.14 9.85
C ILE A 182 11.04 -10.63 9.84
N SER A 183 11.71 -10.12 8.80
CA SER A 183 12.06 -8.70 8.69
C SER A 183 10.88 -7.73 8.51
N LEU A 184 9.67 -8.25 8.27
CA LEU A 184 8.45 -7.46 8.20
C LEU A 184 7.89 -7.04 9.57
N ASP A 185 8.47 -7.53 10.67
CA ASP A 185 8.09 -7.21 12.06
C ASP A 185 6.59 -7.36 12.37
N LEU A 186 5.95 -8.36 11.75
CA LEU A 186 4.51 -8.60 11.85
C LEU A 186 4.02 -8.93 13.28
N LEU A 187 4.93 -9.23 14.21
CA LEU A 187 4.60 -9.55 15.60
C LEU A 187 4.44 -8.32 16.49
N ALA A 188 4.91 -7.15 16.05
CA ALA A 188 4.72 -5.89 16.77
C ALA A 188 3.29 -5.33 16.63
N SER A 189 2.43 -5.99 15.82
CA SER A 189 1.11 -5.51 15.38
C SER A 189 -0.08 -5.93 16.24
#